data_AF-F4PAS2-F1
#
_entry.id   AF-F4PAS2-F1
#
_cell.length_a   1.000
_cell.length_b   1.000
_cell.length_c   1.000
_cell.angle_alpha   90.00
_cell.angle_beta   90.00
_cell.angle_gamma   90.00
#
_symmetry.space_group_name_H-M   'P 1'
#
loop_
_entity.id
_entity.type
_entity.pdbx_description
1 polymer ?
#
loop_
_entity_poly.entity_id
_entity_poly.type
_entity_poly.pdbx_seq_one_letter_code
_entity_poly.pdbx_strand_id
1 'polypeptide(L)'
;MKLSITILSSILAVCSVTVANPVDPSSTMSAEASASTASPDVAIASGSGFTIPLNPYMADCHPITFEGIQMIRSYADSKHGFDNAKKQRILKKQEIINQKKRIKGLKEQLDYLLDQAKDSPGSEDLDEGFHSISSKYVRRLRALEKELKKFSKKLEEMRKVLAVLKSELYDYLVKHDTTGLVAAGSTVDLKSIPGFDKCFDYFYNRSLQRSPQSGHGSAKAIRL
;
A
#
# COMPACT_ATOMS: atom_id res chain seq x y z
N MET A 1 14.60 -8.80 -46.18
CA MET A 1 14.44 -7.36 -45.87
C MET A 1 12.99 -6.87 -45.75
N LYS A 2 12.06 -7.06 -46.72
CA LYS A 2 10.67 -6.56 -46.52
C LYS A 2 9.79 -7.40 -45.58
N LEU A 3 9.94 -8.73 -45.56
CA LEU A 3 9.14 -9.63 -44.71
C LEU A 3 9.43 -9.50 -43.21
N SER A 4 10.71 -9.45 -42.81
CA SER A 4 11.12 -9.35 -41.39
C SER A 4 10.54 -8.10 -40.71
N ILE A 5 10.53 -6.96 -41.42
CA ILE A 5 9.96 -5.69 -40.92
C ILE A 5 8.45 -5.83 -40.69
N THR A 6 7.70 -6.41 -41.63
CA THR A 6 6.24 -6.60 -41.50
C THR A 6 5.89 -7.55 -40.34
N ILE A 7 6.67 -8.62 -40.12
CA ILE A 7 6.43 -9.59 -39.03
C ILE A 7 6.79 -8.98 -37.67
N LEU A 8 7.93 -8.28 -37.56
CA LEU A 8 8.29 -7.53 -36.34
C LEU A 8 7.27 -6.42 -36.04
N SER A 9 6.79 -5.71 -37.06
CA SER A 9 5.69 -4.75 -36.92
C SER A 9 4.37 -5.42 -36.49
N SER A 10 4.08 -6.65 -36.91
CA SER A 10 2.89 -7.40 -36.44
C SER A 10 3.00 -7.73 -34.95
N ILE A 11 4.15 -8.26 -34.51
CA ILE A 11 4.43 -8.54 -33.08
C ILE A 11 4.32 -7.25 -32.25
N LEU A 12 4.91 -6.14 -32.73
CA LEU A 12 4.84 -4.84 -32.06
C LEU A 12 3.44 -4.24 -32.08
N ALA A 13 2.67 -4.35 -33.17
CA ALA A 13 1.32 -3.80 -33.28
C ALA A 13 0.33 -4.51 -32.35
N VAL A 14 0.36 -5.85 -32.33
CA VAL A 14 -0.46 -6.65 -31.40
C VAL A 14 -0.05 -6.42 -29.95
N CYS A 15 1.24 -6.22 -29.66
CA CYS A 15 1.72 -5.83 -28.32
C CYS A 15 1.46 -4.36 -27.96
N SER A 16 1.18 -3.49 -28.93
CA SER A 16 0.94 -2.06 -28.74
C SER A 16 -0.54 -1.70 -28.53
N VAL A 17 -1.44 -2.68 -28.47
CA VAL A 17 -2.80 -2.51 -27.93
C VAL A 17 -2.74 -2.34 -26.40
N THR A 18 -2.07 -1.27 -25.97
CA THR A 18 -2.15 -0.74 -24.62
C THR A 18 -3.39 0.11 -24.57
N VAL A 19 -4.36 -0.28 -23.73
CA VAL A 19 -5.55 0.52 -23.46
C VAL A 19 -5.11 1.95 -23.15
N ALA A 20 -5.63 2.91 -23.92
CA ALA A 20 -5.31 4.32 -23.72
C ALA A 20 -5.82 4.74 -22.34
N ASN A 21 -4.90 4.93 -21.39
CA ASN A 21 -5.21 5.79 -20.25
C ASN A 21 -5.44 7.20 -20.82
N PRO A 22 -6.54 7.89 -20.44
CA PRO A 22 -6.84 9.20 -20.97
C PRO A 22 -5.69 10.17 -20.64
N VAL A 23 -5.19 10.85 -21.68
CA VAL A 23 -4.24 11.93 -21.53
C VAL A 23 -5.02 13.16 -21.06
N ASP A 24 -4.80 13.55 -19.80
CA ASP A 24 -5.41 14.73 -19.21
C ASP A 24 -4.62 15.98 -19.68
N PRO A 25 -5.20 16.91 -20.44
CA PRO A 25 -4.47 18.03 -21.01
C PRO A 25 -4.69 19.30 -20.17
N SER A 26 -3.67 19.78 -19.46
CA SER A 26 -3.54 21.23 -19.23
C SER A 26 -2.14 21.66 -18.84
N SER A 27 -1.64 22.68 -19.55
CA SER A 27 -0.49 23.50 -19.18
C SER A 27 -0.79 24.95 -19.57
N THR A 28 -1.13 25.83 -18.62
CA THR A 28 -1.06 27.30 -18.78
C THR A 28 -0.81 28.03 -17.46
N MET A 29 0.42 28.54 -17.29
CA MET A 29 0.88 29.85 -16.80
C MET A 29 0.14 30.71 -15.73
N SER A 30 0.92 31.24 -14.76
CA SER A 30 0.74 32.46 -13.91
C SER A 30 -0.37 32.48 -12.83
N ALA A 31 -0.31 33.26 -11.72
CA ALA A 31 0.70 34.17 -11.13
C ALA A 31 0.55 34.27 -9.57
N GLU A 32 1.26 35.22 -8.93
CA GLU A 32 1.48 35.44 -7.47
C GLU A 32 0.26 35.84 -6.60
N ALA A 33 0.33 35.60 -5.27
CA ALA A 33 0.07 36.58 -4.17
C ALA A 33 0.13 35.95 -2.75
N SER A 34 0.37 36.76 -1.71
CA SER A 34 0.77 36.35 -0.33
C SER A 34 -0.22 36.73 0.80
N ALA A 35 -0.22 35.97 1.92
CA ALA A 35 -0.39 36.38 3.35
C ALA A 35 -0.50 35.10 4.24
N SER A 36 0.21 34.89 5.37
CA SER A 36 0.11 35.52 6.71
C SER A 36 -1.34 35.61 7.25
N THR A 37 -1.71 35.28 8.50
CA THR A 37 -1.01 34.91 9.77
C THR A 37 -2.04 34.15 10.65
N ALA A 38 -1.83 33.54 11.83
CA ALA A 38 -0.71 33.39 12.79
C ALA A 38 -0.88 32.06 13.60
N SER A 39 -0.29 31.96 14.80
CA SER A 39 -0.51 30.91 15.81
C SER A 39 -0.84 31.53 17.18
N PRO A 40 -1.61 30.89 18.06
CA PRO A 40 -1.62 31.17 19.49
C PRO A 40 -0.86 30.11 20.28
N ASP A 41 0.13 30.55 21.04
CA ASP A 41 0.77 29.78 22.12
C ASP A 41 -0.03 30.00 23.42
N VAL A 42 -0.09 28.99 24.30
CA VAL A 42 -0.81 29.09 25.59
C VAL A 42 -0.01 28.40 26.69
N ALA A 43 0.54 29.22 27.59
CA ALA A 43 1.23 28.76 28.79
C ALA A 43 0.27 28.09 29.79
N ILE A 44 0.79 27.12 30.55
CA ILE A 44 0.08 26.50 31.69
C ILE A 44 0.84 26.80 32.98
N ALA A 45 0.15 27.47 33.91
CA ALA A 45 0.59 27.63 35.29
C ALA A 45 0.11 26.43 36.14
N SER A 46 0.92 26.05 37.14
CA SER A 46 0.71 24.84 37.93
C SER A 46 -0.44 24.94 38.95
N GLY A 47 -1.20 23.84 39.11
CA GLY A 47 -1.77 23.49 40.41
C GLY A 47 -3.29 23.62 40.62
N SER A 48 -4.10 22.84 39.90
CA SER A 48 -5.36 22.24 40.41
C SER A 48 -5.89 21.21 39.39
N GLY A 49 -6.75 20.29 39.83
CA GLY A 49 -7.22 19.09 39.12
C GLY A 49 -7.20 19.16 37.58
N PHE A 50 -6.36 18.31 36.96
CA PHE A 50 -6.06 18.29 35.53
C PHE A 50 -7.24 17.74 34.69
N THR A 51 -8.33 18.49 34.65
CA THR A 51 -9.44 18.29 33.71
C THR A 51 -9.05 18.84 32.35
N ILE A 52 -8.18 18.09 31.65
CA ILE A 52 -8.11 18.17 30.18
C ILE A 52 -9.56 18.02 29.71
N PRO A 53 -10.10 18.93 28.86
CA PRO A 53 -11.45 18.77 28.32
C PRO A 53 -11.55 17.38 27.72
N LEU A 54 -12.41 16.55 28.32
CA LEU A 54 -12.50 15.13 27.99
C LEU A 54 -13.07 15.02 26.57
N ASN A 55 -12.17 15.02 25.61
CA ASN A 55 -12.48 15.06 24.19
C ASN A 55 -13.41 13.87 23.90
N PRO A 56 -14.52 14.01 23.14
CA PRO A 56 -15.48 12.92 22.88
C PRO A 56 -14.84 11.58 22.49
N TYR A 57 -13.62 11.60 21.93
CA TYR A 57 -12.73 10.45 21.71
C TYR A 57 -12.51 9.51 22.92
N MET A 58 -12.73 9.96 24.16
CA MET A 58 -12.59 9.16 25.38
C MET A 58 -13.81 8.30 25.70
N ALA A 59 -15.00 8.66 25.22
CA ALA A 59 -16.23 7.95 25.55
C ALA A 59 -16.24 6.51 25.00
N ASP A 60 -15.73 6.31 23.79
CA ASP A 60 -15.63 4.99 23.13
C ASP A 60 -14.55 4.09 23.74
N CYS A 61 -13.63 4.65 24.54
CA CYS A 61 -12.52 3.93 25.14
C CYS A 61 -12.72 3.58 26.62
N HIS A 62 -13.80 4.02 27.27
CA HIS A 62 -14.04 3.74 28.69
C HIS A 62 -14.18 2.22 28.96
N PRO A 63 -13.59 1.65 30.03
CA PRO A 63 -12.91 2.28 31.17
C PRO A 63 -11.39 2.44 31.04
N ILE A 64 -10.83 2.33 29.84
CA ILE A 64 -9.38 2.29 29.62
C ILE A 64 -8.70 3.63 29.96
N THR A 65 -7.55 3.57 30.64
CA THR A 65 -6.76 4.75 31.02
C THR A 65 -6.17 5.48 29.80
N PHE A 66 -5.80 6.75 29.97
CA PHE A 66 -5.19 7.55 28.90
C PHE A 66 -3.92 6.91 28.30
N GLU A 67 -3.09 6.29 29.11
CA GLU A 67 -1.89 5.57 28.67
C GLU A 67 -2.25 4.30 27.88
N GLY A 68 -3.23 3.51 28.36
CA GLY A 68 -3.77 2.37 27.60
C GLY A 68 -4.34 2.81 26.24
N ILE A 69 -5.03 3.95 26.17
CA ILE A 69 -5.53 4.54 24.92
C ILE A 69 -4.39 4.91 23.97
N GLN A 70 -3.26 5.42 24.47
CA GLN A 70 -2.07 5.68 23.64
C GLN A 70 -1.43 4.40 23.09
N MET A 71 -1.40 3.33 23.90
CA MET A 71 -0.92 2.02 23.46
C MET A 71 -1.85 1.40 22.40
N ILE A 72 -3.18 1.45 22.61
CA ILE A 72 -4.19 0.99 21.62
C ILE A 72 -4.02 1.73 20.30
N ARG A 73 -3.84 3.06 20.35
CA ARG A 73 -3.59 3.87 19.15
C ARG A 73 -2.32 3.44 18.41
N SER A 74 -1.22 3.26 19.13
CA SER A 74 0.07 2.85 18.55
C SER A 74 0.01 1.47 17.91
N TYR A 75 -0.73 0.55 18.54
CA TYR A 75 -1.04 -0.77 18.01
C TYR A 75 -1.93 -0.69 16.75
N ALA A 76 -3.00 0.11 16.79
CA ALA A 76 -3.95 0.29 15.69
C ALA A 76 -3.31 0.92 14.43
N ASP A 77 -2.56 2.01 14.60
CA ASP A 77 -1.80 2.66 13.51
C ASP A 77 -0.81 1.67 12.86
N SER A 78 -0.09 0.89 13.69
CA SER A 78 0.85 -0.15 13.22
C SER A 78 0.14 -1.32 12.52
N LYS A 79 -1.00 -1.77 13.04
CA LYS A 79 -1.82 -2.84 12.45
C LYS A 79 -2.37 -2.43 11.09
N HIS A 80 -2.89 -1.22 10.98
CA HIS A 80 -3.38 -0.64 9.71
C HIS A 80 -2.26 -0.55 8.67
N GLY A 81 -1.08 -0.06 9.06
CA GLY A 81 0.11 -0.03 8.20
C GLY A 81 0.52 -1.42 7.70
N PHE A 82 0.54 -2.42 8.58
CA PHE A 82 0.82 -3.82 8.24
C PHE A 82 -0.22 -4.42 7.27
N ASP A 83 -1.51 -4.19 7.51
CA ASP A 83 -2.57 -4.74 6.65
C ASP A 83 -2.56 -4.11 5.25
N ASN A 84 -2.32 -2.80 5.13
CA ASN A 84 -2.14 -2.16 3.84
C ASN A 84 -0.87 -2.64 3.11
N ALA A 85 0.24 -2.84 3.83
CA ALA A 85 1.43 -3.47 3.26
C ALA A 85 1.12 -4.91 2.78
N LYS A 86 0.33 -5.69 3.52
CA LYS A 86 -0.11 -7.04 3.13
C LYS A 86 -0.94 -7.02 1.84
N LYS A 87 -1.86 -6.05 1.66
CA LYS A 87 -2.59 -5.84 0.40
C LYS A 87 -1.63 -5.53 -0.76
N GLN A 88 -0.68 -4.61 -0.57
CA GLN A 88 0.32 -4.26 -1.59
C GLN A 88 1.21 -5.44 -2.01
N ARG A 89 1.52 -6.37 -1.10
CA ARG A 89 2.22 -7.62 -1.43
C ARG A 89 1.43 -8.51 -2.40
N ILE A 90 0.10 -8.55 -2.27
CA ILE A 90 -0.77 -9.34 -3.17
C ILE A 90 -0.73 -8.75 -4.58
N LEU A 91 -0.87 -7.43 -4.71
CA LEU A 91 -0.77 -6.73 -5.99
C LEU A 91 0.60 -6.97 -6.68
N LYS A 92 1.71 -6.86 -5.93
CA LYS A 92 3.06 -7.16 -6.48
C LYS A 92 3.23 -8.62 -6.91
N LYS A 93 2.58 -9.58 -6.21
CA LYS A 93 2.56 -10.99 -6.65
C LYS A 93 1.76 -11.17 -7.95
N GLN A 94 0.61 -10.50 -8.10
CA GLN A 94 -0.18 -10.54 -9.33
C GLN A 94 0.58 -9.96 -10.52
N GLU A 95 1.31 -8.85 -10.35
CA GLU A 95 2.17 -8.30 -11.40
C GLU A 95 3.27 -9.29 -11.83
N ILE A 96 3.91 -10.01 -10.89
CA ILE A 96 4.86 -11.08 -11.22
C ILE A 96 4.20 -12.22 -12.03
N ILE A 97 2.99 -12.64 -11.65
CA ILE A 97 2.23 -13.66 -12.38
C ILE A 97 1.91 -13.18 -13.81
N ASN A 98 1.48 -11.92 -13.96
CA ASN A 98 1.18 -11.31 -15.26
C ASN A 98 2.43 -11.23 -16.15
N GLN A 99 3.59 -10.86 -15.60
CA GLN A 99 4.85 -10.87 -16.35
C GLN A 99 5.27 -12.28 -16.77
N LYS A 100 5.11 -13.30 -15.91
CA LYS A 100 5.36 -14.71 -16.28
C LYS A 100 4.42 -15.18 -17.40
N LYS A 101 3.14 -14.79 -17.36
CA LYS A 101 2.17 -15.10 -18.43
C LYS A 101 2.56 -14.43 -19.77
N ARG A 102 3.04 -13.17 -19.75
CA ARG A 102 3.54 -12.48 -20.96
C ARG A 102 4.75 -13.18 -21.57
N ILE A 103 5.72 -13.59 -20.75
CA ILE A 103 6.90 -14.34 -21.22
C ILE A 103 6.49 -15.69 -21.84
N LYS A 104 5.54 -16.41 -21.21
CA LYS A 104 5.00 -17.68 -21.73
C LYS A 104 4.33 -17.48 -23.10
N GLY A 105 3.42 -16.50 -23.22
CA GLY A 105 2.72 -16.22 -24.48
C GLY A 105 3.64 -15.76 -25.61
N LEU A 106 4.66 -14.95 -25.31
CA LEU A 106 5.68 -14.58 -26.30
C LEU A 106 6.45 -15.80 -26.81
N LYS A 107 6.79 -16.75 -25.93
CA LYS A 107 7.46 -17.98 -26.35
C LYS A 107 6.55 -18.83 -27.25
N GLU A 108 5.29 -19.02 -26.87
CA GLU A 108 4.30 -19.75 -27.68
C GLU A 108 4.11 -19.14 -29.07
N GLN A 109 4.17 -17.81 -29.18
CA GLN A 109 4.15 -17.11 -30.47
C GLN A 109 5.42 -17.32 -31.29
N LEU A 110 6.61 -17.34 -30.67
CA LEU A 110 7.85 -17.67 -31.38
C LEU A 110 7.81 -19.10 -31.90
N ASP A 111 7.45 -20.06 -31.04
CA ASP A 111 7.41 -21.49 -31.38
C ASP A 111 6.48 -21.71 -32.61
N TYR A 112 5.30 -21.05 -32.64
CA TYR A 112 4.38 -21.05 -33.79
C TYR A 112 4.96 -20.42 -35.06
N LEU A 113 5.65 -19.28 -34.95
CA LEU A 113 6.26 -18.61 -36.11
C LEU A 113 7.43 -19.42 -36.69
N LEU A 114 8.24 -20.06 -35.83
CA LEU A 114 9.30 -20.97 -36.25
C LEU A 114 8.74 -22.21 -36.95
N ASP A 115 7.64 -22.78 -36.46
CA ASP A 115 6.94 -23.89 -37.12
C ASP A 115 6.40 -23.51 -38.51
N GLN A 116 5.94 -22.28 -38.71
CA GLN A 116 5.53 -21.78 -40.03
C GLN A 116 6.72 -21.44 -40.95
N ALA A 117 7.85 -21.01 -40.39
CA ALA A 117 9.00 -20.53 -41.15
C ALA A 117 10.00 -21.63 -41.55
N LYS A 118 9.69 -22.92 -41.32
CA LYS A 118 10.60 -24.06 -41.51
C LYS A 118 11.31 -24.14 -42.87
N ASP A 119 10.69 -23.63 -43.94
CA ASP A 119 11.25 -23.61 -45.30
C ASP A 119 11.65 -22.21 -45.81
N SER A 120 11.73 -21.18 -44.93
CA SER A 120 11.92 -19.78 -45.31
C SER A 120 13.24 -19.17 -44.79
N PRO A 121 14.03 -18.48 -45.64
CA PRO A 121 15.18 -17.72 -45.17
C PRO A 121 14.72 -16.48 -44.36
N GLY A 122 15.10 -16.44 -43.08
CA GLY A 122 14.73 -15.35 -42.16
C GLY A 122 14.44 -15.76 -40.71
N SER A 123 14.66 -17.01 -40.33
CA SER A 123 14.47 -17.51 -38.95
C SER A 123 15.40 -16.84 -37.92
N GLU A 124 16.62 -16.47 -38.31
CA GLU A 124 17.60 -15.81 -37.43
C GLU A 124 17.16 -14.40 -37.01
N ASP A 125 16.61 -13.59 -37.94
CA ASP A 125 16.02 -12.27 -37.65
C ASP A 125 14.92 -12.36 -36.57
N LEU A 126 14.15 -13.45 -36.56
CA LEU A 126 13.03 -13.68 -35.64
C LEU A 126 13.53 -14.05 -34.24
N ASP A 127 14.56 -14.90 -34.14
CA ASP A 127 15.12 -15.31 -32.84
C ASP A 127 15.87 -14.16 -32.16
N GLU A 128 16.63 -13.33 -32.89
CA GLU A 128 17.29 -12.14 -32.30
C GLU A 128 16.26 -11.10 -31.80
N GLY A 129 15.23 -10.83 -32.60
CA GLY A 129 14.12 -9.94 -32.22
C GLY A 129 13.38 -10.45 -30.97
N PHE A 130 13.10 -11.75 -30.91
CA PHE A 130 12.55 -12.39 -29.72
C PHE A 130 13.49 -12.31 -28.53
N HIS A 131 14.78 -12.59 -28.69
CA HIS A 131 15.76 -12.55 -27.61
C HIS A 131 15.82 -11.16 -26.98
N SER A 132 15.83 -10.11 -27.81
CA SER A 132 15.78 -8.71 -27.36
C SER A 132 14.53 -8.42 -26.53
N ILE A 133 13.33 -8.74 -27.04
CA ILE A 133 12.04 -8.53 -26.36
C ILE A 133 11.98 -9.34 -25.06
N SER A 134 12.28 -10.64 -25.13
CA SER A 134 12.30 -11.57 -24.00
C SER A 134 13.26 -11.10 -22.90
N SER A 135 14.46 -10.62 -23.26
CA SER A 135 15.43 -10.09 -22.30
C SER A 135 14.91 -8.89 -21.50
N LYS A 136 14.03 -8.05 -22.09
CA LYS A 136 13.40 -6.90 -21.43
C LYS A 136 12.35 -7.37 -20.41
N TYR A 137 11.50 -8.33 -20.79
CA TYR A 137 10.52 -8.94 -19.89
C TYR A 137 11.19 -9.72 -18.74
N VAL A 138 12.23 -10.50 -19.03
CA VAL A 138 13.02 -11.22 -18.02
C VAL A 138 13.73 -10.25 -17.07
N ARG A 139 14.29 -9.13 -17.55
CA ARG A 139 14.85 -8.07 -16.70
C ARG A 139 13.80 -7.46 -15.76
N ARG A 140 12.61 -7.13 -16.28
CA ARG A 140 11.48 -6.63 -15.46
C ARG A 140 11.03 -7.65 -14.41
N LEU A 141 10.94 -8.93 -14.78
CA LEU A 141 10.59 -10.00 -13.85
C LEU A 141 11.60 -10.12 -12.70
N ARG A 142 12.91 -10.15 -12.99
CA ARG A 142 13.95 -10.19 -11.94
C ARG A 142 13.89 -8.97 -11.01
N ALA A 143 13.60 -7.78 -11.55
CA ALA A 143 13.44 -6.57 -10.75
C ALA A 143 12.25 -6.68 -9.78
N LEU A 144 11.08 -7.11 -10.27
CA LEU A 144 9.88 -7.33 -9.46
C LEU A 144 10.08 -8.39 -8.37
N GLU A 145 10.76 -9.50 -8.69
CA GLU A 145 11.08 -10.55 -7.70
C GLU A 145 12.05 -10.04 -6.62
N LYS A 146 13.04 -9.21 -7.00
CA LYS A 146 13.96 -8.54 -6.05
C LYS A 146 13.21 -7.55 -5.14
N GLU A 147 12.28 -6.76 -5.70
CA GLU A 147 11.40 -5.89 -4.93
C GLU A 147 10.52 -6.66 -3.96
N LEU A 148 9.84 -7.73 -4.42
CA LEU A 148 8.98 -8.56 -3.58
C LEU A 148 9.77 -9.21 -2.45
N LYS A 149 11.04 -9.60 -2.67
CA LYS A 149 11.94 -10.11 -1.63
C LYS A 149 12.26 -9.03 -0.59
N LYS A 150 12.64 -7.81 -1.01
CA LYS A 150 12.88 -6.67 -0.09
C LYS A 150 11.61 -6.30 0.71
N PHE A 151 10.47 -6.24 0.03
CA PHE A 151 9.18 -5.91 0.61
C PHE A 151 8.69 -6.98 1.60
N SER A 152 8.91 -8.27 1.30
CA SER A 152 8.57 -9.36 2.23
C SER A 152 9.41 -9.32 3.51
N LYS A 153 10.70 -8.92 3.45
CA LYS A 153 11.51 -8.68 4.67
C LYS A 153 10.89 -7.59 5.55
N LYS A 154 10.57 -6.43 4.96
CA LYS A 154 9.93 -5.31 5.67
C LYS A 154 8.59 -5.70 6.31
N LEU A 155 7.82 -6.58 5.66
CA LEU A 155 6.59 -7.11 6.24
C LEU A 155 6.82 -8.01 7.46
N GLU A 156 7.86 -8.84 7.49
CA GLU A 156 8.20 -9.62 8.68
C GLU A 156 8.78 -8.74 9.80
N GLU A 157 9.49 -7.66 9.47
CA GLU A 157 9.91 -6.63 10.45
C GLU A 157 8.68 -5.94 11.08
N MET A 158 7.73 -5.47 10.26
CA MET A 158 6.46 -4.92 10.74
C MET A 158 5.68 -5.91 11.60
N ARG A 159 5.69 -7.20 11.23
CA ARG A 159 5.03 -8.25 12.00
C ARG A 159 5.62 -8.44 13.40
N LYS A 160 6.95 -8.34 13.53
CA LYS A 160 7.64 -8.41 14.83
C LYS A 160 7.28 -7.20 15.69
N VAL A 161 7.34 -5.99 15.15
CA VAL A 161 6.92 -4.77 15.86
C VAL A 161 5.47 -4.88 16.33
N LEU A 162 4.57 -5.34 15.45
CA LEU A 162 3.16 -5.56 15.77
C LEU A 162 2.94 -6.61 16.87
N ALA A 163 3.78 -7.64 16.95
CA ALA A 163 3.71 -8.65 18.01
C ALA A 163 4.18 -8.09 19.36
N VAL A 164 5.26 -7.31 19.37
CA VAL A 164 5.74 -6.61 20.59
C VAL A 164 4.68 -5.65 21.11
N LEU A 165 4.17 -4.75 20.25
CA LEU A 165 3.09 -3.82 20.61
C LEU A 165 1.82 -4.54 21.10
N LYS A 166 1.49 -5.71 20.55
CA LYS A 166 0.36 -6.51 21.04
C LYS A 166 0.61 -7.04 22.46
N SER A 167 1.84 -7.51 22.75
CA SER A 167 2.21 -8.04 24.06
C SER A 167 2.22 -6.93 25.12
N GLU A 168 2.92 -5.83 24.86
CA GLU A 168 3.02 -4.69 25.79
C GLU A 168 1.63 -4.12 26.13
N LEU A 169 0.77 -3.97 25.11
CA LEU A 169 -0.62 -3.55 25.29
C LEU A 169 -1.46 -4.55 26.08
N TYR A 170 -1.27 -5.84 25.85
CA TYR A 170 -1.96 -6.89 26.60
C TYR A 170 -1.54 -6.89 28.07
N ASP A 171 -0.23 -6.89 28.35
CA ASP A 171 0.32 -6.87 29.70
C ASP A 171 -0.13 -5.63 30.47
N TYR A 172 -0.18 -4.46 29.80
CA TYR A 172 -0.74 -3.24 30.36
C TYR A 172 -2.23 -3.37 30.70
N LEU A 173 -3.07 -3.73 29.72
CA LEU A 173 -4.51 -3.77 29.93
C LEU A 173 -4.93 -4.83 30.95
N VAL A 174 -4.23 -5.97 31.03
CA VAL A 174 -4.45 -7.00 32.07
C VAL A 174 -4.07 -6.47 33.46
N LYS A 175 -2.92 -5.82 33.60
CA LYS A 175 -2.48 -5.23 34.88
C LYS A 175 -3.42 -4.13 35.37
N HIS A 176 -4.10 -3.45 34.45
CA HIS A 176 -5.02 -2.34 34.72
C HIS A 176 -6.51 -2.72 34.54
N ASP A 177 -6.86 -4.02 34.44
CA ASP A 177 -8.26 -4.46 34.44
C ASP A 177 -8.90 -4.23 35.82
N THR A 178 -9.74 -3.20 35.90
CA THR A 178 -10.53 -2.89 37.10
C THR A 178 -11.83 -3.68 37.20
N THR A 179 -12.17 -4.44 36.15
CA THR A 179 -13.43 -5.21 36.06
C THR A 179 -13.34 -6.59 36.73
N GLY A 180 -12.12 -7.07 37.04
CA GLY A 180 -11.90 -8.37 37.66
C GLY A 180 -12.27 -9.57 36.76
N LEU A 181 -12.42 -9.34 35.45
CA LEU A 181 -12.80 -10.37 34.48
C LEU A 181 -11.59 -11.20 34.05
N VAL A 182 -10.37 -10.65 34.17
CA VAL A 182 -9.12 -11.37 33.88
C VAL A 182 -8.72 -12.28 35.05
N ALA A 183 -9.41 -13.42 35.17
CA ALA A 183 -8.99 -14.51 36.04
C ALA A 183 -7.68 -15.15 35.53
N ALA A 184 -6.68 -15.23 36.41
CA ALA A 184 -5.36 -15.75 36.08
C ALA A 184 -5.41 -17.18 35.52
N GLY A 185 -4.87 -17.37 34.30
CA GLY A 185 -4.71 -18.68 33.67
C GLY A 185 -5.53 -18.93 32.41
N SER A 186 -6.44 -18.03 32.02
CA SER A 186 -7.14 -18.08 30.73
C SER A 186 -6.40 -17.27 29.66
N THR A 187 -6.44 -17.71 28.40
CA THR A 187 -5.91 -16.94 27.25
C THR A 187 -6.89 -15.82 26.90
N VAL A 188 -6.81 -14.72 27.63
CA VAL A 188 -7.64 -13.54 27.40
C VAL A 188 -7.35 -12.96 26.02
N ASP A 189 -8.40 -12.77 25.21
CA ASP A 189 -8.27 -12.02 23.96
C ASP A 189 -8.42 -10.52 24.25
N LEU A 190 -7.69 -9.65 23.55
CA LEU A 190 -7.81 -8.19 23.72
C LEU A 190 -9.26 -7.72 23.53
N LYS A 191 -10.01 -8.40 22.66
CA LYS A 191 -11.45 -8.17 22.40
C LYS A 191 -12.36 -8.34 23.61
N SER A 192 -11.93 -9.12 24.62
CA SER A 192 -12.69 -9.34 25.85
C SER A 192 -12.52 -8.21 26.88
N ILE A 193 -11.57 -7.30 26.65
CA ILE A 193 -11.30 -6.17 27.55
C ILE A 193 -12.33 -5.06 27.27
N PRO A 194 -13.11 -4.59 28.27
CA PRO A 194 -14.12 -3.55 28.07
C PRO A 194 -13.55 -2.30 27.40
N GLY A 195 -14.27 -1.76 26.42
CA GLY A 195 -13.85 -0.57 25.64
C GLY A 195 -12.79 -0.82 24.56
N PHE A 196 -12.08 -1.95 24.57
CA PHE A 196 -10.94 -2.18 23.65
C PHE A 196 -11.35 -2.11 22.18
N ASP A 197 -12.33 -2.92 21.75
CA ASP A 197 -12.70 -3.04 20.33
C ASP A 197 -13.16 -1.70 19.75
N LYS A 198 -14.00 -0.95 20.46
CA LYS A 198 -14.45 0.40 20.04
C LYS A 198 -13.28 1.39 19.94
N CYS A 199 -12.40 1.40 20.94
CA CYS A 199 -11.23 2.28 20.97
C CYS A 199 -10.25 1.94 19.84
N PHE A 200 -10.01 0.64 19.61
CA PHE A 200 -9.16 0.14 18.53
C PHE A 200 -9.73 0.52 17.16
N ASP A 201 -11.02 0.23 16.91
CA ASP A 201 -11.68 0.52 15.63
C ASP A 201 -11.70 2.02 15.34
N TYR A 202 -11.88 2.88 16.34
CA TYR A 202 -11.77 4.33 16.18
C TYR A 202 -10.40 4.73 15.61
N PHE A 203 -9.31 4.27 16.20
CA PHE A 203 -7.96 4.61 15.72
C PHE A 203 -7.64 3.95 14.38
N TYR A 204 -7.89 2.64 14.25
CA TYR A 204 -7.60 1.87 13.03
C TYR A 204 -8.30 2.45 11.80
N ASN A 205 -9.57 2.85 11.94
CA ASN A 205 -10.32 3.47 10.85
C ASN A 205 -9.92 4.94 10.63
N ARG A 206 -9.48 5.68 11.66
CA ARG A 206 -8.92 7.04 11.47
C ARG A 206 -7.59 7.03 10.70
N SER A 207 -6.80 5.96 10.80
CA SER A 207 -5.61 5.76 9.98
C SER A 207 -5.93 5.63 8.47
N LEU A 208 -7.17 5.26 8.09
CA LEU A 208 -7.64 5.33 6.71
C LEU A 208 -7.74 6.79 6.24
N GLN A 209 -8.34 7.67 7.05
CA GLN A 209 -8.52 9.10 6.73
C GLN A 209 -7.20 9.89 6.66
N ARG A 210 -6.16 9.46 7.39
CA ARG A 210 -4.82 10.06 7.33
C ARG A 210 -3.92 9.50 6.22
N SER A 211 -4.37 8.47 5.49
CA SER A 211 -3.67 8.08 4.27
C SER A 211 -3.84 9.20 3.24
N PRO A 212 -2.76 9.77 2.67
CA PRO A 212 -2.91 10.82 1.70
C PRO A 212 -3.63 10.28 0.46
N GLN A 213 -4.85 10.77 0.23
CA GLN A 213 -5.46 10.74 -1.09
C GLN A 213 -4.62 11.63 -2.01
N SER A 214 -3.64 11.05 -2.69
CA SER A 214 -2.94 11.73 -3.78
C SER A 214 -3.89 11.85 -4.98
N GLY A 215 -4.67 12.93 -5.03
CA GLY A 215 -5.50 13.27 -6.18
C GLY A 215 -6.88 13.85 -5.86
N HIS A 216 -6.93 15.05 -5.26
CA HIS A 216 -8.11 15.92 -5.32
C HIS A 216 -7.68 17.37 -5.54
N GLY A 217 -7.68 17.78 -6.82
CA GLY A 217 -7.56 19.19 -7.21
C GLY A 217 -8.94 19.85 -7.16
N SER A 218 -9.05 20.98 -6.45
CA SER A 218 -10.31 21.73 -6.38
C SER A 218 -10.41 22.68 -7.58
N ALA A 219 -11.32 22.40 -8.51
CA ALA A 219 -11.59 23.27 -9.65
C ALA A 219 -12.62 24.34 -9.26
N LYS A 220 -12.30 25.62 -9.48
CA LYS A 220 -13.27 26.73 -9.40
C LYS A 220 -13.33 27.46 -10.73
N ALA A 221 -14.56 27.64 -11.23
CA ALA A 221 -14.83 28.07 -12.59
C ALA A 221 -14.66 29.58 -12.79
N ILE A 222 -14.27 29.96 -14.02
CA ILE A 222 -14.50 31.29 -14.60
C ILE A 222 -15.09 31.07 -16.00
N ARG A 223 -16.12 31.86 -16.36
CA ARG A 223 -16.71 31.92 -17.71
C ARG A 223 -16.02 33.02 -18.52
N LEU A 224 -15.87 32.74 -19.82
CA LEU A 224 -15.72 33.66 -20.98
C LEU A 224 -15.29 35.11 -20.65
#